data_AF-A0A345UA78-F1
#
_entry.id   AF-A0A345UA78-F1
#
_cell.length_a   1.000
_cell.length_b   1.000
_cell.length_c   1.000
_cell.angle_alpha   90.00
_cell.angle_beta   90.00
_cell.angle_gamma   90.00
#
_symmetry.space_group_name_H-M   'P 1'
#
loop_
_entity.id
_entity.type
_entity.pdbx_description
1 polymer ?
#
loop_
_entity_poly.entity_id
_entity_poly.type
_entity_poly.pdbx_seq_one_letter_code
_entity_poly.pdbx_strand_id
1 'polypeptide(L)' 'MKTIGKLTKIKKIYNKNNIEIIKYTNQNGIVVGKKSIQHSKYRKTIIIEFSNYTRIWMLPQEIEIIYKNIIK' A
#
# COMPACT_ATOMS: atom_id res chain seq x y z
N MET A 1 -10.29 1.62 -13.17
CA MET A 1 -10.26 2.43 -11.92
C MET A 1 -8.86 2.93 -11.62
N LYS A 2 -8.67 4.26 -11.56
CA LYS A 2 -7.37 4.90 -11.23
C LYS A 2 -7.11 4.73 -9.72
N THR A 3 -6.06 4.00 -9.35
CA THR A 3 -5.70 3.72 -7.94
C THR A 3 -4.84 4.82 -7.33
N ILE A 4 -4.15 5.59 -8.18
CA ILE A 4 -3.28 6.70 -7.78
C ILE A 4 -4.09 7.80 -7.10
N GLY A 5 -3.52 8.39 -6.04
CA GLY A 5 -4.14 9.45 -5.25
C GLY A 5 -5.11 8.96 -4.19
N LYS A 6 -5.34 7.65 -4.07
CA LYS A 6 -6.24 7.09 -3.06
C LYS A 6 -5.53 6.90 -1.72
N LEU A 7 -6.22 7.29 -0.65
CA LEU A 7 -5.83 6.98 0.72
C LEU A 7 -5.86 5.48 0.94
N THR A 8 -4.81 4.95 1.53
CA THR A 8 -4.57 3.51 1.67
C THR A 8 -3.88 3.24 2.99
N LYS A 9 -4.19 2.10 3.61
CA LYS A 9 -3.49 1.59 4.79
C LYS A 9 -2.97 0.19 4.53
N ILE A 10 -1.96 -0.22 5.27
CA ILE A 10 -1.51 -1.62 5.29
C ILE A 10 -2.51 -2.41 6.13
N LYS A 11 -3.12 -3.44 5.55
CA LYS A 11 -4.13 -4.29 6.22
C LYS A 11 -3.50 -5.53 6.85
N LYS A 12 -2.59 -6.18 6.13
CA LYS A 12 -1.95 -7.42 6.57
C LYS A 12 -0.60 -7.57 5.90
N ILE A 13 0.39 -8.03 6.65
CA ILE A 13 1.72 -8.38 6.13
C ILE A 13 1.80 -9.92 6.11
N TYR A 14 2.00 -10.52 4.94
CA TYR A 14 2.11 -11.98 4.83
C TYR A 14 3.53 -12.50 5.09
N ASN A 15 4.55 -11.65 4.94
CA ASN A 15 5.95 -12.00 5.19
C ASN A 15 6.57 -11.05 6.24
N LYS A 16 6.98 -11.60 7.39
CA LYS A 16 7.51 -10.84 8.53
C LYS A 16 9.01 -10.53 8.44
N ASN A 17 9.67 -10.84 7.33
CA ASN A 17 11.12 -10.67 7.18
C ASN A 17 11.59 -9.21 7.22
N ASN A 18 10.70 -8.22 7.08
CA ASN A 18 11.05 -6.81 7.16
C ASN A 18 10.30 -6.12 8.31
N ILE A 19 10.93 -6.11 9.48
CA ILE A 19 10.40 -5.52 10.72
C ILE A 19 10.13 -4.02 10.57
N GLU A 20 10.86 -3.31 9.70
CA GLU A 20 10.69 -1.87 9.53
C GLU A 20 9.32 -1.50 8.96
N ILE A 21 8.72 -2.37 8.15
CA ILE A 21 7.37 -2.15 7.57
C ILE A 21 6.31 -2.05 8.67
N ILE A 22 6.52 -2.68 9.84
CA ILE A 22 5.60 -2.64 10.98
C ILE A 22 5.39 -1.20 11.47
N LYS A 23 6.41 -0.32 11.36
CA LYS A 23 6.29 1.10 11.75
C LYS A 23 5.20 1.84 10.97
N TYR A 24 4.82 1.32 9.81
CA TYR A 24 3.88 1.95 8.89
C TYR A 24 2.49 1.28 8.89
N THR A 25 2.27 0.19 9.64
CA THR A 25 0.97 -0.52 9.63
C THR A 25 -0.17 0.29 10.22
N ASN A 26 0.14 1.18 11.16
CA ASN A 26 -0.82 2.06 11.81
C ASN A 26 -0.90 3.45 11.13
N GLN A 27 -0.27 3.60 9.97
CA GLN A 27 -0.23 4.86 9.23
C GLN A 27 -1.05 4.75 7.94
N ASN A 28 -1.67 5.86 7.58
CA ASN A 28 -2.25 6.02 6.25
C ASN A 28 -1.19 6.57 5.30
N GLY A 29 -1.25 6.13 4.05
CA GLY A 29 -0.46 6.67 2.96
C GLY A 29 -1.28 6.86 1.71
N ILE A 30 -0.66 7.44 0.69
CA ILE A 30 -1.27 7.70 -0.61
C ILE A 30 -0.65 6.77 -1.65
N VAL A 31 -1.47 6.18 -2.51
CA VAL A 31 -0.96 5.43 -3.66
C VAL A 31 -0.36 6.41 -4.66
N VAL A 32 0.96 6.34 -4.86
CA VAL A 32 1.70 7.20 -5.79
C VAL A 32 2.12 6.48 -7.06
N GLY A 33 2.05 5.15 -7.09
CA GLY A 33 2.48 4.40 -8.27
C GLY A 33 2.34 2.89 -8.15
N LYS A 34 2.98 2.20 -9.09
CA LYS A 34 3.05 0.75 -9.16
C LYS A 34 4.46 0.34 -9.57
N LYS A 35 4.92 -0.80 -9.07
CA LYS A 35 6.21 -1.40 -9.47
C LYS A 35 5.97 -2.80 -10.01
N SER A 36 6.49 -3.07 -11.19
CA SER A 36 6.50 -4.43 -11.76
C SER A 36 7.47 -5.29 -10.97
N ILE A 37 7.06 -6.52 -10.67
CA ILE A 37 7.88 -7.48 -9.93
C ILE A 37 7.87 -8.82 -10.65
N GLN A 38 8.97 -9.55 -10.55
CA GLN A 38 9.07 -10.90 -11.09
C GLN A 38 8.75 -11.90 -9.96
N HIS A 39 7.45 -12.19 -9.79
CA HIS A 39 6.98 -13.20 -8.84
C HIS A 39 5.94 -14.09 -9.53
N SER A 40 5.95 -15.39 -9.21
CA SER A 40 5.06 -16.40 -9.79
C SER A 40 3.56 -16.04 -9.75
N LYS A 41 3.08 -15.48 -8.63
CA LYS A 41 1.67 -15.15 -8.40
C LYS A 41 1.32 -13.67 -8.60
N TYR A 42 2.29 -12.76 -8.45
CA TYR A 42 2.06 -11.32 -8.49
C TYR A 42 2.99 -10.66 -9.49
N ARG A 43 2.44 -9.94 -10.46
CA ARG A 43 3.24 -9.23 -11.48
C ARG A 43 3.44 -7.74 -11.16
N LYS A 44 2.65 -7.19 -10.24
CA LYS A 44 2.64 -5.77 -9.89
C LYS A 44 2.40 -5.56 -8.40
N THR A 45 3.09 -4.58 -7.83
CA THR A 45 2.91 -4.06 -6.48
C THR A 45 2.36 -2.63 -6.55
N ILE A 46 1.89 -2.12 -5.42
CA ILE A 46 1.38 -0.77 -5.26
C ILE A 46 2.39 0.01 -4.41
N ILE A 47 2.80 1.19 -4.88
CA ILE A 47 3.69 2.09 -4.14
C ILE A 47 2.83 3.04 -3.32
N ILE A 48 3.03 3.02 -2.01
CA ILE A 48 2.38 3.88 -1.02
C ILE A 48 3.43 4.87 -0.50
N GLU A 49 3.13 6.15 -0.53
CA GLU A 49 3.90 7.21 0.10
C GLU A 49 3.25 7.61 1.43
N PHE A 50 4.07 7.67 2.49
CA PHE A 50 3.66 8.10 3.83
C PHE A 50 4.04 9.56 4.09
N SER A 51 3.53 10.14 5.19
CA SER A 51 3.75 11.56 5.53
C SER A 51 5.21 11.95 5.71
N ASN A 52 6.07 11.00 6.05
CA ASN A 52 7.52 11.19 6.18
C ASN A 52 8.27 11.00 4.83
N TYR A 53 7.56 11.07 3.71
CA TYR A 53 8.07 10.83 2.35
C TYR A 53 8.67 9.43 2.12
N THR A 54 8.53 8.50 3.07
CA THR A 54 8.92 7.11 2.83
C THR A 54 7.96 6.48 1.82
N ARG A 55 8.51 5.72 0.88
CA ARG A 55 7.74 4.94 -0.10
C ARG A 55 7.92 3.45 0.14
N ILE A 56 6.82 2.75 0.31
CA ILE A 56 6.80 1.28 0.46
C ILE A 56 5.96 0.69 -0.67
N TRP A 57 6.46 -0.39 -1.22
CA TRP A 57 5.79 -1.19 -2.24
C TRP A 57 5.20 -2.41 -1.56
N MET A 58 3.88 -2.55 -1.66
CA MET A 58 3.13 -3.62 -1.02
C MET A 58 2.34 -4.41 -2.08
N LEU A 59 2.05 -5.68 -1.80
CA LEU A 59 1.18 -6.44 -2.69
C LEU A 59 -0.27 -5.93 -2.57
N PRO A 60 -1.08 -6.02 -3.64
CA PRO A 60 -2.45 -5.51 -3.61
C PRO A 60 -3.34 -6.09 -2.51
N GLN A 61 -3.13 -7.35 -2.13
CA GLN A 61 -3.86 -8.00 -1.04
C GLN A 61 -3.38 -7.62 0.37
N GLU A 62 -2.24 -6.95 0.49
CA GLU A 62 -1.66 -6.52 1.78
C GLU A 62 -2.18 -5.16 2.23
N ILE A 63 -2.91 -4.48 1.35
CA ILE A 63 -3.36 -3.11 1.54
C ILE A 63 -4.87 -3.02 1.49
N GLU A 64 -5.41 -1.94 2.05
CA GLU A 64 -6.81 -1.58 1.97
C GLU A 64 -6.94 -0.14 1.51
N ILE A 65 -7.68 0.07 0.42
CA ILE A 65 -8.01 1.41 -0.07
C ILE A 65 -9.16 1.96 0.76
N ILE A 66 -8.93 3.10 1.39
CA ILE A 66 -9.94 3.78 2.22
C ILE A 66 -10.80 4.63 1.29
N TYR A 67 -12.07 4.24 1.14
CA TYR A 67 -13.07 5.04 0.45
C TYR A 67 -13.73 5.98 1.46
N LYS A 68 -13.67 7.29 1.23
CA LYS A 68 -14.55 8.21 1.94
C LYS A 68 -15.96 7.98 1.40
N ASN A 69 -16.84 7.39 2.20
CA ASN A 69 -18.27 7.48 1.95
C ASN A 69 -18.65 8.94 2.19
N ILE A 70 -18.85 9.70 1.11
CA ILE A 70 -19.56 10.96 1.20
C ILE A 70 -21.02 10.55 1.38
N ILE A 71 -21.49 10.56 2.62
CA ILE A 71 -22.93 10.49 2.90
C ILE A 71 -23.50 11.77 2.30
N LYS A 72 -24.34 11.61 1.27
CA LYS A 72 -25.08 12.70 0.63
C LYS A 72 -26.36 12.97 1.42
#